data_AF-A0A4Y9NKY9-F1
#
_entry.id   AF-A0A4Y9NKY9-F1
#
_cell.length_a   1.000
_cell.length_b   1.000
_cell.length_c   1.000
_cell.angle_alpha   90.00
_cell.angle_beta   90.00
_cell.angle_gamma   90.00
#
_symmetry.space_group_name_H-M   'P 1'
#
loop_
_entity.id
_entity.type
_entity.pdbx_description
1 polymer ?
#
loop_
_entity_poly.entity_id
_entity_poly.type
_entity_poly.pdbx_seq_one_letter_code
_entity_poly.pdbx_strand_id
1 'polypeptide(L)'
;MGDTRMPKRLRIRCINKTDRRNAHERIKNVGGVNSDGTRWKLSVKKTIRDLESREWEYYVEQSGVTVEVIVATDGRHKYIKTTVDGIQPDNLLSLPECP
;
A
#
# COMPACT_ATOMS: atom_id res chain seq x y z
N MET A 1 4.39 16.44 -27.85
CA MET A 1 3.09 15.84 -27.50
C MET A 1 3.33 14.84 -26.39
N GLY A 2 2.78 15.12 -25.21
CA GLY A 2 2.69 14.32 -23.98
C GLY A 2 3.66 13.16 -23.76
N ASP A 3 4.71 13.39 -22.98
CA ASP A 3 5.28 12.35 -22.12
C ASP A 3 4.12 11.74 -21.34
N THR A 4 3.73 10.53 -21.73
CA THR A 4 2.81 9.72 -20.97
C THR A 4 3.57 9.34 -19.71
N ARG A 5 3.50 10.21 -18.69
CA ARG A 5 4.07 9.98 -17.36
C ARG A 5 3.35 8.77 -16.79
N MET A 6 3.86 7.59 -17.10
CA MET A 6 3.43 6.36 -16.46
C MET A 6 3.63 6.58 -14.96
N PRO A 7 2.58 6.41 -14.15
CA PRO A 7 2.70 6.55 -12.71
C PRO A 7 3.76 5.56 -12.23
N LYS A 8 4.61 6.02 -11.31
CA LYS A 8 5.70 5.19 -10.81
C LYS A 8 5.11 4.09 -9.93
N ARG A 9 5.43 2.84 -10.24
CA ARG A 9 4.90 1.68 -9.51
C ARG A 9 5.83 1.26 -8.39
N LEU A 10 5.32 1.21 -7.16
CA LEU A 10 6.06 0.80 -5.97
C LEU A 10 5.48 -0.50 -5.39
N ARG A 11 6.35 -1.50 -5.23
CA ARG A 11 6.00 -2.77 -4.61
C ARG A 11 6.11 -2.69 -3.09
N ILE A 12 4.99 -2.86 -2.40
CA ILE A 12 4.97 -3.05 -0.94
C ILE A 12 5.36 -4.49 -0.63
N ARG A 13 6.34 -4.66 0.25
CA ARG A 13 6.81 -5.98 0.74
C ARG A 13 6.63 -6.15 2.25
N CYS A 14 6.56 -5.05 2.98
CA CYS A 14 6.39 -5.05 4.43
C CYS A 14 5.45 -3.92 4.85
N ILE A 15 4.85 -4.06 6.01
CA ILE A 15 4.05 -3.01 6.63
C ILE A 15 4.42 -2.88 8.11
N ASN A 16 4.23 -1.74 8.76
CA ASN A 16 4.20 -1.72 10.23
C ASN A 16 2.77 -1.62 10.67
N LYS A 17 2.40 -2.54 11.56
CA LYS A 17 1.09 -2.50 12.18
C LYS A 17 1.15 -1.62 13.43
N THR A 18 0.00 -1.17 13.88
CA THR A 18 -0.15 -0.59 15.21
C THR A 18 -1.04 -1.49 16.05
N ASP A 19 -0.82 -1.51 17.36
CA ASP A 19 -1.64 -2.24 18.35
C ASP A 19 -3.08 -1.74 18.48
N ARG A 20 -3.52 -0.83 17.59
CA ARG A 20 -4.90 -0.33 17.58
C ARG A 20 -5.85 -1.47 17.18
N ARG A 21 -6.91 -1.63 17.98
CA ARG A 21 -7.97 -2.62 17.73
C ARG A 21 -8.77 -2.37 16.44
N ASN A 22 -8.75 -1.14 15.92
CA ASN A 22 -9.51 -0.77 14.72
C ASN A 22 -8.82 -1.29 13.45
N ALA A 23 -9.47 -2.24 12.76
CA ALA A 23 -9.03 -2.79 11.48
C ALA A 23 -8.53 -1.73 10.49
N HIS A 24 -9.25 -0.61 10.41
CA HIS A 24 -9.02 0.48 9.47
C HIS A 24 -7.78 1.36 9.78
N GLU A 25 -7.27 1.34 11.02
CA GLU A 25 -6.04 2.05 11.41
C GLU A 25 -4.85 1.11 11.60
N ARG A 26 -5.00 -0.20 11.30
CA ARG A 26 -3.97 -1.19 11.64
C ARG A 26 -2.64 -0.95 10.96
N ILE A 27 -2.59 -0.29 9.80
CA ILE A 27 -1.35 -0.03 9.06
C ILE A 27 -0.87 1.40 9.33
N LYS A 28 0.31 1.53 9.91
CA LYS A 28 0.94 2.84 10.17
C LYS A 28 1.89 3.24 9.04
N ASN A 29 2.76 2.30 8.65
CA ASN A 29 3.75 2.49 7.61
C ASN A 29 3.67 1.34 6.62
N VAL A 30 4.03 1.62 5.37
CA VAL A 30 4.27 0.62 4.34
C VAL A 30 5.71 0.76 3.88
N GLY A 31 6.31 -0.35 3.48
CA GLY A 31 7.67 -0.36 3.00
C GLY A 31 7.88 -1.43 1.97
N GLY A 32 8.97 -1.26 1.24
CA GLY A 32 9.29 -2.11 0.12
C GLY A 32 10.75 -1.99 -0.26
N VAL A 33 11.10 -2.74 -1.29
CA VAL A 33 12.40 -2.69 -1.93
C VAL A 33 12.13 -2.35 -3.39
N ASN A 34 12.79 -1.31 -3.88
CA ASN A 34 12.76 -0.94 -5.28
C ASN A 34 13.50 -1.99 -6.12
N SER A 35 13.31 -1.96 -7.44
CA SER A 35 14.06 -2.78 -8.38
C SER A 35 15.58 -2.58 -8.23
N ASP A 36 16.01 -1.38 -7.84
CA ASP A 36 17.41 -1.02 -7.60
C ASP A 36 17.96 -1.52 -6.24
N GLY A 37 17.18 -2.28 -5.48
CA GLY A 37 17.58 -2.78 -4.15
C GLY A 37 17.47 -1.75 -3.02
N THR A 38 17.14 -0.48 -3.33
CA THR A 38 16.91 0.55 -2.32
C THR A 38 15.65 0.26 -1.51
N ARG A 39 15.76 0.31 -0.18
CA ARG A 39 14.61 0.20 0.73
C ARG A 39 13.91 1.54 0.84
N TRP A 40 12.58 1.51 0.87
CA TRP A 40 11.77 2.68 1.11
C TRP A 40 10.72 2.38 2.17
N LYS A 41 10.33 3.41 2.90
CA LYS A 41 9.32 3.35 3.96
C LYS A 41 8.51 4.64 3.93
N LEU A 42 7.21 4.51 3.75
CA LEU A 42 6.27 5.64 3.69
C LEU A 42 5.16 5.42 4.71
N SER A 43 4.64 6.51 5.27
CA SER A 43 3.46 6.43 6.12
C SER A 43 2.21 6.22 5.25
N VAL A 44 1.17 5.58 5.79
CA VAL A 44 -0.10 5.40 5.08
C VAL A 44 -0.67 6.75 4.61
N LYS A 45 -0.52 7.82 5.40
CA LYS A 45 -0.92 9.17 4.98
C LYS A 45 -0.21 9.64 3.71
N LYS A 46 1.09 9.36 3.58
CA LYS A 46 1.87 9.71 2.39
C LYS A 46 1.45 8.86 1.19
N THR A 47 1.29 7.55 1.39
CA THR A 47 0.77 6.62 0.37
C THR A 47 -0.61 7.05 -0.15
N ILE A 48 -1.53 7.44 0.73
CA ILE A 48 -2.84 7.97 0.35
C ILE A 48 -2.67 9.22 -0.53
N ARG A 49 -1.85 10.19 -0.12
CA ARG A 49 -1.62 11.40 -0.92
C ARG A 49 -1.05 11.10 -2.30
N ASP A 50 -0.13 10.13 -2.39
CA ASP A 50 0.51 9.74 -3.66
C ASP A 50 -0.45 9.00 -4.59
N LEU A 51 -1.33 8.15 -4.03
CA LEU A 51 -2.42 7.49 -4.77
C LEU A 51 -3.48 8.52 -5.23
N GLU A 52 -3.79 9.51 -4.39
CA GLU A 52 -4.71 10.61 -4.72
C GLU A 52 -4.14 11.53 -5.80
N SER A 53 -2.83 11.80 -5.79
CA SER A 53 -2.18 12.59 -6.84
C SER A 53 -2.06 11.82 -8.16
N ARG A 54 -2.29 10.49 -8.15
CA ARG A 54 -2.09 9.58 -9.29
C ARG A 54 -0.68 9.65 -9.89
N GLU A 55 0.28 10.12 -9.10
CA GLU A 55 1.69 10.14 -9.49
C GLU A 55 2.38 8.79 -9.24
N TRP A 56 1.84 8.05 -8.26
CA TRP A 56 2.36 6.75 -7.85
C TRP A 56 1.24 5.72 -7.76
N GLU A 57 1.56 4.52 -8.21
CA GLU A 57 0.73 3.33 -8.04
C GLU A 57 1.45 2.38 -7.07
N TYR A 58 0.70 1.80 -6.15
CA TYR A 58 1.23 0.84 -5.18
C TYR A 58 0.62 -0.52 -5.45
N TYR A 59 1.44 -1.56 -5.31
CA TYR A 59 0.98 -2.94 -5.46
C TYR A 59 1.67 -3.85 -4.47
N VAL A 60 1.01 -4.94 -4.12
CA VAL A 60 1.54 -6.06 -3.34
C VAL A 60 1.66 -7.25 -4.27
N GLU A 61 2.73 -8.02 -4.15
CA GLU A 61 2.85 -9.29 -4.86
C GLU A 61 2.97 -10.39 -3.82
N GLN A 62 2.00 -11.30 -3.81
CA GLN A 62 1.92 -12.44 -2.90
C GLN A 62 1.68 -13.71 -3.71
N SER A 63 2.52 -14.73 -3.50
CA SER A 63 2.42 -16.03 -4.19
C SER A 63 2.33 -15.93 -5.73
N GLY A 64 3.02 -14.95 -6.33
CA GLY A 64 3.00 -14.71 -7.79
C GLY A 64 1.77 -13.95 -8.30
N VAL A 65 0.86 -13.55 -7.42
CA VAL A 65 -0.28 -12.70 -7.74
C VAL A 65 0.03 -11.26 -7.35
N THR A 66 -0.08 -10.36 -8.32
CA THR A 66 0.04 -8.92 -8.11
C THR A 66 -1.34 -8.34 -7.85
N VAL A 67 -1.48 -7.62 -6.73
CA VAL A 67 -2.70 -6.96 -6.33
C VAL A 67 -2.43 -5.47 -6.11
N GLU A 68 -3.23 -4.63 -6.73
CA GLU A 68 -3.09 -3.18 -6.62
C GLU A 68 -3.63 -2.66 -5.29
N VAL A 69 -3.00 -1.61 -4.78
CA VAL A 69 -3.39 -0.91 -3.56
C VAL A 69 -4.18 0.33 -3.93
N ILE A 70 -5.36 0.44 -3.35
CA ILE A 70 -6.29 1.54 -3.56
C ILE A 70 -6.58 2.25 -2.24
N VAL A 71 -6.95 3.52 -2.34
CA VAL A 71 -7.48 4.27 -1.20
C VAL A 71 -8.97 3.93 -1.06
N ALA A 72 -9.36 3.50 0.13
CA ALA A 72 -10.74 3.32 0.52
C ALA A 72 -11.09 4.30 1.65
N THR A 73 -12.38 4.56 1.82
CA THR A 73 -12.90 5.38 2.91
C THR A 73 -14.07 4.64 3.56
N ASP A 74 -14.14 4.65 4.88
CA ASP A 74 -15.28 4.13 5.65
C ASP A 74 -16.34 5.22 5.93
N GLY A 75 -16.18 6.41 5.32
CA GLY A 75 -17.00 7.59 5.56
C GLY A 75 -16.45 8.52 6.64
N ARG A 76 -15.50 8.06 7.48
CA ARG A 76 -14.85 8.88 8.52
C ARG A 76 -13.34 8.99 8.30
N HIS A 77 -12.71 7.91 7.84
CA HIS A 77 -11.27 7.83 7.65
C HIS A 77 -10.92 7.20 6.30
N LYS A 78 -9.90 7.77 5.65
CA LYS A 78 -9.27 7.17 4.48
C LYS A 78 -8.21 6.17 4.94
N TYR A 79 -8.21 5.00 4.33
CA TYR A 79 -7.26 3.93 4.56
C TYR A 79 -6.84 3.33 3.22
N ILE A 80 -5.78 2.53 3.23
CA ILE A 80 -5.34 1.78 2.06
C ILE A 80 -5.81 0.34 2.17
N LYS A 81 -6.24 -0.23 1.05
CA LYS A 81 -6.58 -1.66 0.94
C LYS A 81 -6.16 -2.18 -0.43
N THR A 82 -6.16 -3.49 -0.61
CA THR A 82 -5.95 -4.07 -1.94
C THR A 82 -7.26 -4.18 -2.71
N THR A 83 -7.21 -4.18 -4.04
CA THR A 83 -8.40 -4.30 -4.91
C THR A 83 -9.17 -5.61 -4.69
N VAL A 84 -8.50 -6.67 -4.23
CA VAL A 84 -9.04 -8.04 -4.05
C VAL A 84 -9.54 -8.29 -2.61
N ASP A 85 -9.74 -7.26 -1.79
CA ASP A 85 -10.21 -7.38 -0.38
C ASP A 85 -11.71 -7.76 -0.22
N GLY A 86 -12.19 -8.70 -1.04
CA GLY A 86 -13.55 -9.26 -0.94
C GLY A 86 -13.63 -10.59 -0.18
N ILE A 87 -12.54 -11.35 -0.06
CA ILE A 87 -12.55 -12.71 0.50
C ILE A 87 -11.29 -12.98 1.33
N GLN A 88 -11.29 -12.56 2.62
CA GLN A 88 -10.46 -13.09 3.71
C GLN A 88 -8.92 -12.94 3.61
N PRO A 89 -8.21 -13.05 4.76
CA PRO A 89 -7.76 -11.90 5.55
C PRO A 89 -6.83 -10.93 4.78
N ASP A 90 -6.96 -9.62 5.02
CA ASP A 90 -6.18 -8.52 4.45
C ASP A 90 -4.79 -8.93 3.93
N ASN A 91 -4.62 -8.97 2.61
CA ASN A 91 -3.32 -9.32 1.98
C ASN A 91 -2.19 -8.41 2.49
N LEU A 92 -2.51 -7.15 2.83
CA LEU A 92 -1.59 -6.22 3.48
C LEU A 92 -1.27 -6.62 4.92
N LEU A 93 -2.25 -7.09 5.71
CA LEU A 93 -1.99 -7.55 7.07
C LEU A 93 -1.31 -8.93 7.10
N SER A 94 -1.28 -9.65 5.99
CA SER A 94 -0.48 -10.86 5.86
C SER A 94 1.00 -10.57 5.65
N LEU A 95 1.39 -9.32 5.40
CA LEU A 95 2.79 -8.94 5.20
C LEU A 95 3.59 -8.87 6.51
N PRO A 96 4.90 -9.16 6.47
CA PRO A 96 5.80 -9.06 7.61
C PRO A 96 6.00 -7.61 8.05
N GLU A 97 6.46 -7.43 9.29
CA GLU A 97 6.79 -6.11 9.79
C GLU A 97 8.03 -5.52 9.12
N CYS A 98 7.97 -4.25 8.72
CA CYS A 98 9.16 -3.57 8.23
C CYS A 98 10.17 -3.39 9.38
N PRO A 99 11.48 -3.63 9.14
CA PRO A 99 12.52 -3.26 10.09
C PRO A 99 12.58 -1.74 10.32
#